data_AF-A0A1F1KDC8-F1
#
_entry.id   AF-A0A1F1KDC8-F1
#
_cell.length_a   1.000
_cell.length_b   1.000
_cell.length_c   1.000
_cell.angle_alpha   90.00
_cell.angle_beta   90.00
_cell.angle_gamma   90.00
#
_symmetry.space_group_name_H-M   'P 1'
#
loop_
_entity.id
_entity.type
_entity.pdbx_description
1 polymer ?
#
loop_
_entity_poly.entity_id
_entity_poly.type
_entity_poly.pdbx_seq_one_letter_code
_entity_poly.pdbx_strand_id
1 'polypeptide(L)'
;MGIRDLFGRRRRGIAADPADLDHLRRWCRTRVGVEAYLEPETLVSVPGLCLVAFDGEWTRRPVGDVATARRLAARLKLPLFDASIQGYPQRMRDYEQVRITREKRERARRLREQMREADGR
;
A
#
# COMPACT_ATOMS: atom_id res chain seq x y z
N MET A 1 -19.35 13.26 -38.03
CA MET A 1 -18.24 12.64 -37.28
C MET A 1 -18.19 13.28 -35.91
N GLY A 2 -18.49 12.52 -34.86
CA GLY A 2 -18.80 13.05 -33.53
C GLY A 2 -17.58 13.30 -32.65
N ILE A 3 -17.65 14.39 -31.90
CA ILE A 3 -16.76 14.83 -30.81
C ILE A 3 -16.66 13.86 -29.59
N ARG A 4 -17.17 12.62 -29.72
CA ARG A 4 -17.12 11.59 -28.67
C ARG A 4 -15.89 10.68 -28.73
N ASP A 5 -15.07 10.80 -29.78
CA ASP A 5 -13.88 9.96 -29.99
C ASP A 5 -12.58 10.58 -29.47
N LEU A 6 -12.65 11.72 -28.76
CA LEU A 6 -11.47 12.44 -28.29
C LEU A 6 -10.96 11.99 -26.91
N PHE A 7 -11.80 11.32 -26.11
CA PHE A 7 -11.43 10.80 -24.78
C PHE A 7 -11.11 9.29 -24.77
N GLY A 8 -11.22 8.63 -25.92
CA GLY A 8 -10.99 7.19 -26.07
C GLY A 8 -9.54 6.79 -26.31
N ARG A 9 -8.58 7.72 -26.23
CA ARG A 9 -7.17 7.35 -26.32
C ARG A 9 -6.81 6.69 -25.00
N ARG A 10 -6.97 5.35 -24.92
CA ARG A 10 -6.31 4.48 -23.94
C ARG A 10 -4.91 5.03 -23.76
N ARG A 11 -4.65 5.78 -22.69
CA ARG A 11 -3.27 5.98 -22.23
C ARG A 11 -2.75 4.56 -22.08
N ARG A 12 -1.71 4.20 -22.85
CA ARG A 12 -0.99 2.95 -22.58
C ARG A 12 -0.58 3.08 -21.12
N GLY A 13 -1.29 2.38 -20.23
CA GLY A 13 -1.04 2.42 -18.81
C GLY A 13 0.44 2.11 -18.60
N ILE A 14 1.09 2.84 -17.70
CA ILE A 14 2.45 2.48 -17.29
C ILE A 14 2.34 1.04 -16.79
N ALA A 15 3.09 0.13 -17.41
CA ALA A 15 3.05 -1.26 -17.03
C ALA A 15 3.48 -1.42 -15.57
N ALA A 16 2.85 -2.36 -14.87
CA ALA A 16 3.27 -2.70 -13.51
C ALA A 16 4.73 -3.17 -13.50
N ASP A 17 5.52 -2.67 -12.56
CA ASP A 17 6.88 -3.18 -12.35
C ASP A 17 6.78 -4.65 -11.88
N PRO A 18 7.45 -5.61 -12.55
CA PRO A 18 7.50 -7.00 -12.11
C PRO A 18 7.98 -7.18 -10.66
N ALA A 19 8.91 -6.34 -10.19
CA ALA A 19 9.44 -6.39 -8.83
C ALA A 19 8.36 -6.03 -7.79
N ASP A 20 7.50 -5.06 -8.11
CA ASP A 20 6.38 -4.66 -7.27
C ASP A 20 5.32 -5.75 -7.17
N LEU A 21 4.98 -6.36 -8.32
CA LEU A 21 4.06 -7.50 -8.33
C LEU A 21 4.62 -8.69 -7.56
N ASP A 22 5.92 -8.97 -7.66
CA ASP A 22 6.54 -10.06 -6.91
C ASP A 22 6.63 -9.76 -5.41
N HIS A 23 6.88 -8.50 -5.04
CA HIS A 23 6.81 -8.06 -3.65
C HIS A 23 5.44 -8.37 -3.04
N LEU A 24 4.35 -8.00 -3.72
CA LEU A 24 2.99 -8.29 -3.27
C LEU A 24 2.75 -9.80 -3.11
N ARG A 25 3.22 -10.62 -4.06
CA ARG A 25 3.11 -12.09 -3.96
C ARG A 25 3.87 -12.66 -2.77
N ARG A 26 5.13 -12.25 -2.59
CA ARG A 26 5.97 -12.73 -1.47
C ARG A 26 5.41 -12.29 -0.13
N TRP A 27 4.87 -11.08 -0.05
CA TRP A 27 4.24 -10.56 1.15
C TRP A 27 3.03 -11.41 1.55
N CYS A 28 2.14 -11.76 0.60
CA CYS A 28 1.03 -12.68 0.88
C CYS A 28 1.44 -14.08 1.34
N ARG A 29 2.61 -14.58 0.94
CA ARG A 29 3.06 -15.94 1.32
C ARG A 29 3.40 -16.09 2.81
N THR A 30 3.57 -14.97 3.51
CA THR A 30 4.07 -14.93 4.89
C THR A 30 3.06 -14.32 5.86
N ARG A 31 1.87 -13.94 5.37
CA ARG A 31 0.78 -13.34 6.14
C ARG A 31 -0.52 -14.10 5.88
N VAL A 32 -1.45 -14.02 6.82
CA VAL A 32 -2.77 -14.67 6.75
C VAL A 32 -3.88 -13.63 6.78
N GLY A 33 -5.07 -14.01 6.30
CA GLY A 33 -6.24 -13.13 6.29
C GLY A 33 -6.01 -11.83 5.52
N VAL A 34 -5.29 -11.90 4.40
CA VAL A 34 -4.93 -10.73 3.60
C VAL A 34 -6.15 -10.26 2.81
N GLU A 35 -6.42 -8.96 2.91
CA GLU A 35 -7.42 -8.25 2.12
C GLU A 35 -6.72 -7.23 1.21
N ALA A 36 -7.22 -7.10 -0.03
CA ALA A 36 -6.66 -6.19 -1.02
C ALA A 36 -7.55 -4.96 -1.20
N TYR A 37 -6.95 -3.78 -1.19
CA TYR A 37 -7.59 -2.48 -1.35
C TYR A 37 -6.99 -1.79 -2.57
N LEU A 38 -7.82 -1.64 -3.61
CA LEU A 38 -7.47 -0.93 -4.83
C LEU A 38 -7.62 0.56 -4.60
N GLU A 39 -6.55 1.30 -4.82
CA GLU A 39 -6.56 2.75 -4.86
C GLU A 39 -6.76 3.23 -6.30
N PRO A 40 -7.52 4.33 -6.49
CA PRO A 40 -7.73 4.89 -7.81
C PRO A 40 -6.42 5.44 -8.41
N GLU A 41 -6.40 5.56 -9.73
CA GLU A 41 -5.41 6.40 -10.42
C GLU A 41 -5.57 7.85 -9.98
N THR A 42 -4.45 8.55 -9.84
CA THR A 42 -4.43 10.01 -9.59
C THR A 42 -3.75 10.73 -10.75
N LEU A 43 -3.74 12.06 -10.71
CA LEU A 43 -3.05 12.88 -11.72
C LEU A 43 -1.54 12.58 -11.83
N VAL A 44 -0.93 12.10 -10.74
CA VAL A 44 0.52 11.93 -10.62
C VAL A 44 0.95 10.48 -10.33
N SER A 45 0.01 9.56 -10.12
CA SER A 45 0.32 8.17 -9.81
C SER A 45 -0.65 7.20 -10.47
N VAL A 46 -0.12 6.08 -10.95
CA VAL A 46 -0.91 4.92 -11.37
C VAL A 46 -1.71 4.34 -10.19
N PRO A 47 -2.73 3.50 -10.47
CA PRO A 47 -3.42 2.74 -9.44
C PRO A 47 -2.45 2.00 -8.51
N GLY A 48 -2.74 2.08 -7.21
CA GLY A 48 -2.03 1.35 -6.17
C GLY A 48 -2.84 0.14 -5.69
N LEU A 49 -2.15 -0.90 -5.23
CA LEU A 49 -2.77 -1.98 -4.47
C LEU A 49 -2.16 -2.00 -3.07
N CYS A 50 -3.01 -1.77 -2.08
CA CYS A 50 -2.68 -1.90 -0.67
C CYS A 50 -3.16 -3.27 -0.18
N LEU A 51 -2.26 -4.06 0.39
CA LEU A 51 -2.59 -5.33 1.03
C LEU A 51 -2.54 -5.15 2.53
N VAL A 52 -3.58 -5.62 3.22
CA VAL A 52 -3.70 -5.53 4.68
C VAL A 52 -3.92 -6.92 5.24
N ALA A 53 -3.03 -7.36 6.14
CA ALA A 53 -3.08 -8.65 6.79
C ALA A 53 -4.10 -8.66 7.94
N PHE A 54 -4.32 -9.85 8.51
CA PHE A 54 -5.23 -10.04 9.63
C PHE A 54 -4.88 -9.21 10.87
N ASP A 55 -3.59 -9.02 11.15
CA ASP A 55 -3.09 -8.24 12.29
C ASP A 55 -3.01 -6.73 12.02
N GLY A 56 -3.35 -6.30 10.80
CA GLY A 56 -3.26 -4.91 10.37
C GLY A 56 -1.92 -4.51 9.78
N GLU A 57 -0.92 -5.41 9.71
CA GLU A 57 0.28 -5.15 8.91
C GLU A 57 -0.13 -4.89 7.46
N TRP A 58 0.49 -3.91 6.81
CA TRP A 58 0.13 -3.54 5.45
C TRP A 58 1.33 -3.24 4.57
N THR A 59 1.13 -3.41 3.26
CA THR A 59 2.09 -2.99 2.24
C THR A 59 1.36 -2.43 1.03
N ARG A 60 1.98 -1.49 0.32
CA ARG A 60 1.40 -0.81 -0.84
C ARG A 60 2.39 -0.77 -1.98
N ARG A 61 1.93 -1.12 -3.18
CA ARG A 61 2.72 -1.04 -4.43
C ARG A 61 1.88 -0.53 -5.60
N PRO A 62 2.47 0.20 -6.56
CA PRO A 62 1.79 0.53 -7.80
C PRO A 62 1.56 -0.74 -8.64
N VAL A 63 0.43 -0.80 -9.33
CA VAL A 63 0.03 -1.97 -10.14
C VAL A 63 -0.23 -1.63 -11.61
N GLY A 64 0.12 -0.42 -12.03
CA GLY A 64 0.02 0.04 -13.41
C GLY A 64 -1.41 0.30 -13.88
N ASP A 65 -2.29 -0.70 -13.79
CA ASP A 65 -3.72 -0.59 -14.11
C ASP A 65 -4.61 -1.43 -13.18
N VAL A 66 -5.91 -1.09 -13.19
CA VAL A 66 -6.95 -1.78 -12.40
C VAL A 66 -7.08 -3.26 -12.80
N ALA A 67 -6.88 -3.59 -14.07
CA ALA A 67 -7.01 -4.96 -14.57
C ALA A 67 -5.91 -5.88 -14.00
N THR A 68 -4.70 -5.36 -13.79
CA THR A 68 -3.57 -6.05 -13.19
C THR A 68 -3.83 -6.28 -11.71
N ALA A 69 -4.37 -5.29 -11.00
CA ALA A 69 -4.80 -5.45 -9.61
C ALA A 69 -5.84 -6.57 -9.45
N ARG A 70 -6.89 -6.54 -10.28
CA ARG A 70 -7.95 -7.57 -10.29
C ARG A 70 -7.41 -8.97 -10.58
N ARG A 71 -6.53 -9.10 -11.59
CA ARG A 71 -5.88 -10.38 -11.94
C ARG A 71 -5.01 -10.90 -10.81
N LEU A 72 -4.25 -10.02 -10.16
CA LEU A 72 -3.38 -10.40 -9.05
C LEU A 72 -4.20 -10.86 -7.84
N ALA A 73 -5.21 -10.09 -7.44
CA ALA A 73 -6.09 -10.45 -6.32
C ALA A 73 -6.81 -11.78 -6.58
N ALA A 74 -7.36 -11.98 -7.78
CA ALA A 74 -8.00 -13.23 -8.17
C ALA A 74 -7.03 -14.43 -8.11
N ARG A 75 -5.81 -14.27 -8.64
CA ARG A 75 -4.79 -15.34 -8.62
C ARG A 75 -4.34 -15.70 -7.20
N LEU A 76 -4.28 -14.71 -6.32
CA LEU A 76 -3.95 -14.88 -4.91
C LEU A 76 -5.18 -15.23 -4.04
N LYS A 77 -6.37 -15.31 -4.64
CA LYS A 77 -7.66 -15.57 -3.97
C LYS A 77 -7.95 -14.59 -2.83
N LEU A 78 -7.60 -13.33 -3.03
CA LEU A 78 -7.82 -12.26 -2.05
C LEU A 78 -9.16 -11.57 -2.33
N PRO A 79 -9.93 -11.20 -1.30
CA PRO A 79 -11.00 -10.24 -1.45
C PRO A 79 -10.40 -8.89 -1.89
N LEU A 80 -11.05 -8.25 -2.87
CA LEU A 80 -10.62 -6.97 -3.44
C LEU A 80 -11.69 -5.92 -3.23
N PHE A 81 -11.33 -4.87 -2.51
CA PHE A 81 -12.18 -3.73 -2.20
C PHE A 81 -11.69 -2.47 -2.91
N ASP A 82 -12.59 -1.54 -3.15
CA ASP A 82 -12.22 -0.18 -3.57
C ASP A 82 -11.92 0.66 -2.33
N ALA A 83 -10.68 1.14 -2.22
CA ALA A 83 -10.24 1.92 -1.06
C ALA A 83 -10.97 3.25 -0.92
N SER A 84 -11.43 3.84 -2.02
CA SER A 84 -12.16 5.12 -2.00
C SER A 84 -13.59 4.98 -1.48
N ILE A 85 -14.16 3.78 -1.62
CA ILE A 85 -15.53 3.46 -1.18
C ILE A 85 -15.51 2.90 0.24
N GLN A 86 -14.71 1.85 0.46
CA GLN A 86 -14.71 1.12 1.73
C GLN A 86 -13.83 1.79 2.79
N GLY A 87 -12.83 2.56 2.37
CA GLY A 87 -11.74 3.00 3.24
C GLY A 87 -10.86 1.84 3.70
N TYR A 88 -9.91 2.16 4.58
CA TYR A 88 -9.01 1.19 5.19
C TYR A 88 -9.59 0.60 6.48
N PRO A 89 -9.31 -0.68 6.78
CA PRO A 89 -9.88 -1.35 7.94
C PRO A 89 -9.25 -0.82 9.23
N GLN A 90 -10.00 -0.85 10.33
CA GLN A 90 -9.55 -0.29 11.61
C GLN A 90 -8.24 -0.92 12.11
N ARG A 91 -8.06 -2.24 11.92
CA ARG A 91 -6.82 -2.97 12.28
C ARG A 91 -5.55 -2.37 11.65
N MET A 92 -5.63 -1.84 10.42
CA MET A 92 -4.50 -1.16 9.78
C MET A 92 -4.12 0.13 10.51
N ARG A 93 -5.12 0.88 10.98
CA ARG A 93 -4.91 2.11 11.75
C ARG A 93 -4.31 1.80 13.11
N ASP A 94 -4.81 0.76 13.78
CA ASP A 94 -4.32 0.34 15.09
C ASP A 94 -2.86 -0.12 15.02
N TYR A 95 -2.51 -0.90 13.98
CA TYR A 95 -1.13 -1.31 13.70
C TYR A 95 -0.21 -0.09 13.54
N GLU A 96 -0.64 0.91 12.79
CA GLU A 96 0.11 2.14 12.56
C GLU A 96 0.32 2.94 13.87
N GLN A 97 -0.71 3.05 14.71
CA GLN A 97 -0.61 3.72 16.01
C GLN A 97 0.43 3.06 16.92
N VAL A 98 0.43 1.73 16.99
CA VAL A 98 1.42 0.97 17.75
C VAL A 98 2.83 1.20 17.20
N ARG A 99 3.00 1.15 15.87
CA ARG A 99 4.29 1.38 15.20
C ARG A 99 4.84 2.78 15.50
N ILE A 100 4.06 3.82 15.25
CA ILE A 100 4.43 5.21 15.49
C ILE A 100 4.79 5.44 16.97
N THR A 101 4.01 4.86 17.89
CA THR A 101 4.26 5.00 19.33
C THR A 101 5.58 4.37 19.74
N ARG A 102 5.88 3.18 19.21
CA ARG A 102 7.16 2.49 19.43
C ARG A 102 8.33 3.31 18.90
N GLU A 103 8.25 3.77 17.65
CA GLU A 103 9.30 4.59 17.01
C GLU A 103 9.55 5.89 17.78
N LYS A 104 8.50 6.59 18.23
CA LYS A 104 8.63 7.80 19.05
C LYS A 104 9.37 7.54 20.36
N ARG A 105 9.04 6.44 21.05
CA ARG A 105 9.71 6.07 22.31
C ARG A 105 11.18 5.76 22.09
N GLU A 106 11.51 5.02 21.05
CA GLU A 106 12.90 4.70 20.70
C GLU A 106 13.68 5.96 20.32
N ARG A 107 13.10 6.85 19.51
CA ARG A 107 13.72 8.12 19.13
C ARG A 107 13.97 9.02 20.34
N ALA A 108 13.01 9.13 21.25
CA ALA A 108 13.17 9.89 22.49
C ALA A 108 14.28 9.31 23.38
N ARG A 109 14.40 7.98 23.45
CA ARG A 109 15.50 7.31 24.17
C ARG A 109 16.85 7.66 23.56
N ARG A 110 17.00 7.52 22.23
CA ARG A 110 18.25 7.83 21.52
C ARG A 110 18.67 9.29 21.71
N LEU A 111 17.72 10.22 21.61
CA LEU A 111 17.99 11.64 21.81
C LEU A 111 18.47 11.93 23.24
N ARG A 112 17.82 11.33 24.25
CA ARG A 112 18.24 11.48 25.66
C ARG A 112 19.65 10.94 25.91
N GLU A 113 19.99 9.81 25.30
CA GLU A 113 21.33 9.21 25.39
C GLU A 113 22.38 10.11 24.74
N GLN A 114 22.12 10.62 23.53
CA GLN A 114 22.98 11.59 22.85
C GLN A 114 23.19 12.89 23.66
N MET A 115 22.12 13.41 24.27
CA MET A 115 22.23 14.61 25.13
C MET A 115 23.10 14.35 26.36
N ARG A 116 22.92 13.20 27.02
CA ARG A 116 23.75 12.80 28.17
C ARG A 116 25.22 12.65 27.79
N GLU A 117 25.50 12.09 26.61
CA GLU A 117 26.87 11.96 26.10
C GLU A 117 27.49 13.31 25.73
N ALA A 118 26.70 14.26 25.22
CA ALA A 118 27.17 15.60 24.86
C ALA A 118 27.49 16.46 26.10
N ASP A 119 26.65 16.39 27.14
CA ASP A 119 26.85 17.12 28.40
C ASP A 119 28.03 16.57 29.23
N GLY A 120 28.50 15.36 28.93
CA GLY A 120 29.63 14.70 29.60
C GLY A 120 30.99 14.87 28.92
N ARG A 121 31.09 15.68 27.84
CA ARG A 121 32.34 15.98 27.13
C ARG A 121 32.85 17.38 27.41
#